data_AF-A0AA43BD03-F1
#
_entry.id   AF-A0AA43BD03-F1
#
_cell.length_a   1.000
_cell.length_b   1.000
_cell.length_c   1.000
_cell.angle_alpha   90.00
_cell.angle_beta   90.00
_cell.angle_gamma   90.00
#
_symmetry.space_group_name_H-M   'P 1'
#
loop_
_entity.id
_entity.type
_entity.pdbx_description
1 polymer ?
#
loop_
_entity_poly.entity_id
_entity_poly.type
_entity_poly.pdbx_seq_one_letter_code
_entity_poly.pdbx_strand_id
1 'polypeptide(L)'
;MTNYSNPNLTQREIVETSLLAIEAMQAKVAGTADAANAHTVDALDYVTAQIIAQHVSILTGSNIQLEQERARLAGIIAAWHAD
;
A
#
# COMPACT_ATOMS: atom_id res chain seq x y z
N MET A 1 -6.49 13.08 18.80
CA MET A 1 -6.72 11.90 19.66
C MET A 1 -7.44 10.86 18.83
N THR A 2 -6.79 9.75 18.53
CA THR A 2 -7.36 8.64 17.74
C THR A 2 -8.18 7.74 18.67
N ASN A 3 -9.51 7.73 18.49
CA ASN A 3 -10.51 6.98 19.27
C ASN A 3 -10.50 5.47 18.98
N TYR A 4 -9.32 4.82 19.01
CA TYR A 4 -9.22 3.38 18.76
C TYR A 4 -9.23 2.55 20.04
N SER A 5 -9.28 3.13 21.24
CA SER A 5 -9.28 2.36 22.49
C SER A 5 -10.64 1.78 22.87
N ASN A 6 -11.74 2.31 22.31
CA ASN A 6 -13.11 1.84 22.52
C ASN A 6 -13.96 2.24 21.30
N PRO A 7 -13.73 1.61 20.13
CA PRO A 7 -14.43 1.98 18.91
C PRO A 7 -15.91 1.59 19.00
N ASN A 8 -16.79 2.45 18.49
CA ASN A 8 -18.14 2.00 18.17
C ASN A 8 -18.12 1.08 16.93
N LEU A 9 -19.23 0.38 16.67
CA LEU A 9 -19.32 -0.58 15.55
C LEU A 9 -18.91 0.05 14.21
N THR A 10 -19.41 1.25 13.92
CA THR A 10 -19.09 2.00 12.69
C THR A 10 -17.60 2.31 12.57
N GLN A 11 -16.93 2.65 13.67
CA GLN A 11 -15.48 2.88 13.68
C GLN A 11 -14.69 1.60 13.41
N ARG A 12 -15.16 0.45 13.91
CA ARG A 12 -14.56 -0.86 13.59
C ARG A 12 -14.67 -1.16 12.10
N GLU A 13 -15.88 -1.05 11.55
CA GLU A 13 -16.17 -1.28 10.13
C GLU A 13 -15.34 -0.36 9.21
N ILE A 14 -15.18 0.92 9.58
CA ILE A 14 -14.36 1.88 8.81
C ILE A 14 -12.89 1.45 8.79
N VAL A 15 -12.34 1.01 9.93
CA VAL A 15 -10.92 0.60 10.01
C VAL A 15 -10.69 -0.70 9.24
N GLU A 16 -11.59 -1.67 9.35
CA GLU A 16 -11.54 -2.92 8.57
C GLU A 16 -11.65 -2.65 7.06
N THR A 17 -12.59 -1.79 6.65
CA THR A 17 -12.74 -1.37 5.24
C THR A 17 -11.49 -0.63 4.75
N SER A 18 -10.88 0.20 5.60
CA SER A 18 -9.64 0.90 5.27
C SER A 18 -8.47 -0.06 5.09
N LEU A 19 -8.38 -1.10 5.92
CA LEU A 19 -7.37 -2.16 5.77
C LEU A 19 -7.51 -2.87 4.43
N LEU A 20 -8.73 -3.29 4.06
CA LEU A 20 -9.01 -3.92 2.77
C LEU A 20 -8.65 -3.00 1.59
N ALA A 21 -8.91 -1.70 1.72
CA ALA A 21 -8.55 -0.72 0.69
C ALA A 21 -7.03 -0.59 0.53
N ILE A 22 -6.28 -0.60 1.64
CA ILE A 22 -4.80 -0.57 1.62
C ILE A 22 -4.25 -1.83 0.96
N GLU A 23 -4.73 -3.01 1.33
CA GLU A 23 -4.31 -4.29 0.74
C GLU A 23 -4.58 -4.33 -0.78
N ALA A 24 -5.76 -3.87 -1.19
CA ALA A 24 -6.09 -3.76 -2.61
C ALA A 24 -5.19 -2.76 -3.36
N MET A 25 -4.79 -1.66 -2.70
CA MET A 25 -3.86 -0.69 -3.28
C MET A 25 -2.45 -1.27 -3.42
N GLN A 26 -1.96 -1.99 -2.40
CA GLN A 26 -0.65 -2.66 -2.46
C GLN A 26 -0.57 -3.63 -3.64
N ALA A 27 -1.61 -4.46 -3.84
CA ALA A 27 -1.68 -5.38 -4.96
C ALA A 27 -1.62 -4.65 -6.31
N LYS A 28 -2.33 -3.52 -6.46
CA LYS A 28 -2.29 -2.68 -7.67
C LYS A 28 -0.93 -2.04 -7.91
N VAL A 29 -0.31 -1.50 -6.85
CA VAL A 29 1.01 -0.86 -6.94
C VAL A 29 2.07 -1.89 -7.32
N ALA A 30 2.07 -3.07 -6.70
CA ALA A 30 2.97 -4.16 -7.05
C ALA A 30 2.82 -4.58 -8.52
N GLY A 31 1.59 -4.86 -8.96
CA GLY A 31 1.33 -5.23 -10.36
C GLY A 31 1.72 -4.14 -11.36
N THR A 32 1.54 -2.87 -11.01
CA THR A 32 1.94 -1.73 -11.86
C THR A 32 3.47 -1.60 -11.93
N ALA A 33 4.15 -1.77 -10.80
CA ALA A 33 5.61 -1.73 -10.74
C ALA A 33 6.24 -2.85 -11.57
N ASP A 34 5.71 -4.07 -11.46
CA ASP A 34 6.18 -5.22 -12.24
C ASP A 34 5.97 -4.99 -13.74
N ALA A 35 4.78 -4.51 -14.14
CA ALA A 35 4.48 -4.19 -15.53
C ALA A 35 5.38 -3.08 -16.09
N ALA A 36 5.58 -2.00 -15.34
CA ALA A 36 6.48 -0.92 -15.73
C ALA A 36 7.93 -1.40 -15.85
N ASN A 37 8.40 -2.25 -14.92
CA ASN A 37 9.74 -2.77 -14.94
C ASN A 37 10.02 -3.64 -16.19
N ALA A 38 9.03 -4.39 -16.67
CA ALA A 38 9.16 -5.17 -17.91
C ALA A 38 9.50 -4.30 -19.13
N HIS A 39 9.00 -3.06 -19.18
CA HIS A 39 9.27 -2.13 -20.28
C HIS A 39 10.64 -1.45 -20.25
N THR A 40 11.43 -1.64 -19.19
CA THR A 40 12.81 -1.10 -19.14
C THR A 40 13.74 -1.79 -20.14
N VAL A 41 13.46 -3.06 -20.49
CA VAL A 41 14.25 -3.86 -21.43
C VAL A 41 13.96 -3.48 -22.88
N ASP A 42 12.72 -3.08 -23.17
CA ASP A 42 12.25 -2.70 -24.51
C ASP A 42 12.40 -1.18 -24.79
N ALA A 43 12.97 -0.43 -23.85
CA ALA A 43 13.14 1.01 -23.98
C ALA A 43 14.06 1.36 -25.15
N LEU A 44 13.61 2.29 -26.00
CA LEU A 44 14.34 2.72 -27.20
C LEU A 44 15.73 3.28 -26.90
N ASP A 45 15.86 4.00 -25.78
CA ASP A 45 17.11 4.59 -25.34
C ASP A 45 17.25 4.57 -23.81
N TYR A 46 18.46 4.89 -23.36
CA TYR A 46 18.82 4.93 -21.95
C TYR A 46 17.96 5.93 -21.16
N VAL A 47 17.62 7.08 -21.74
CA VAL A 47 16.83 8.11 -21.04
C VAL A 47 15.42 7.61 -20.77
N THR A 48 14.82 6.94 -21.75
CA THR A 48 13.50 6.30 -21.65
C THR A 48 13.52 5.22 -20.57
N ALA A 49 14.52 4.33 -20.58
CA ALA A 49 14.70 3.31 -19.54
C ALA A 49 14.84 3.94 -18.15
N GLN A 50 15.59 5.03 -18.03
CA GLN A 50 15.82 5.73 -16.77
C GLN A 50 14.53 6.35 -16.22
N ILE A 51 13.70 6.96 -17.06
CA ILE A 51 12.39 7.51 -16.65
C ILE A 51 11.47 6.41 -16.13
N ILE A 52 11.41 5.27 -16.83
CA ILE A 52 10.61 4.11 -16.39
C ILE A 52 11.12 3.60 -15.04
N ALA A 53 12.44 3.41 -14.90
CA ALA A 53 13.05 2.94 -13.66
C ALA A 53 12.80 3.89 -12.47
N GLN A 54 12.81 5.21 -12.69
CA GLN A 54 12.43 6.18 -11.66
C GLN A 54 10.99 6.01 -11.21
N HIS A 55 10.06 5.77 -12.15
CA HIS A 55 8.66 5.54 -11.81
C HIS A 55 8.47 4.24 -10.99
N VAL A 56 9.15 3.15 -11.38
CA VAL A 56 9.17 1.89 -10.61
C VAL A 56 9.68 2.11 -9.19
N SER A 57 10.71 2.94 -9.01
CA SER A 57 11.25 3.29 -7.68
C SER A 57 10.23 4.04 -6.83
N ILE A 58 9.49 4.99 -7.41
CA ILE A 58 8.40 5.71 -6.72
C ILE A 58 7.32 4.74 -6.27
N LEU A 59 6.85 3.86 -7.17
CA LEU A 59 5.83 2.85 -6.85
C LEU A 59 6.30 1.92 -5.71
N THR A 60 7.56 1.51 -5.75
CA THR A 60 8.16 0.69 -4.68
C THR A 60 8.15 1.43 -3.35
N GLY A 61 8.53 2.72 -3.34
CA GLY A 61 8.48 3.57 -2.16
C GLY A 61 7.05 3.73 -1.60
N SER A 62 6.06 3.91 -2.47
CA SER A 62 4.65 3.94 -2.07
C SER A 62 4.20 2.63 -1.42
N ASN A 63 4.67 1.48 -1.93
CA ASN A 63 4.31 0.19 -1.36
C ASN A 63 4.82 0.00 0.08
N ILE A 64 6.00 0.56 0.40
CA ILE A 64 6.53 0.56 1.77
C ILE A 64 5.62 1.35 2.72
N GLN A 65 5.15 2.54 2.28
CA GLN A 65 4.24 3.36 3.09
C GLN A 65 2.90 2.66 3.30
N LEU A 66 2.38 2.01 2.27
CA LEU A 66 1.15 1.21 2.37
C LEU A 66 1.31 0.04 3.33
N GLU A 67 2.47 -0.65 3.34
CA GLU A 67 2.74 -1.74 4.26
C GLU A 67 2.79 -1.28 5.72
N GLN A 68 3.39 -0.12 5.98
CA GLN A 68 3.39 0.48 7.31
C GLN A 68 1.97 0.78 7.79
N GLU A 69 1.12 1.32 6.91
CA GLU A 69 -0.28 1.60 7.24
C GLU A 69 -1.09 0.31 7.45
N ARG A 70 -0.89 -0.71 6.60
CA ARG A 70 -1.48 -2.04 6.75
C ARG A 70 -1.16 -2.61 8.13
N ALA A 71 0.12 -2.60 8.51
CA ALA A 71 0.57 -3.08 9.82
C ALA A 71 -0.05 -2.29 10.98
N ARG A 72 -0.16 -0.96 10.83
CA ARG A 72 -0.79 -0.09 11.84
C ARG A 72 -2.28 -0.42 12.02
N LEU A 73 -3.03 -0.56 10.94
CA LEU A 73 -4.47 -0.88 10.98
C LEU A 73 -4.71 -2.30 11.51
N ALA A 74 -3.92 -3.28 11.06
CA ALA A 74 -3.98 -4.65 11.58
C ALA A 74 -3.68 -4.70 13.09
N GLY A 75 -2.72 -3.91 13.57
CA GLY A 75 -2.43 -3.78 15.00
C GLY A 75 -3.59 -3.19 15.81
N ILE A 76 -4.30 -2.20 15.26
CA ILE A 76 -5.51 -1.63 15.88
C ILE A 76 -6.61 -2.68 15.99
N ILE A 77 -6.88 -3.43 14.92
CA ILE A 77 -7.90 -4.48 14.91
C ILE A 77 -7.54 -5.59 15.90
N ALA A 78 -6.27 -6.01 15.94
CA ALA A 78 -5.81 -7.02 16.88
C ALA A 78 -6.03 -6.61 18.34
N ALA A 79 -5.82 -5.34 18.68
CA ALA A 79 -6.09 -4.83 20.03
C ALA A 79 -7.57 -4.94 20.42
N TRP A 80 -8.50 -4.74 19.47
CA TRP A 80 -9.95 -4.86 19.71
C TRP A 80 -10.48 -6.27 19.92
N HIS A 81 -9.68 -7.27 19.54
CA HIS A 81 -10.00 -8.69 19.71
C HIS A 81 -9.29 -9.33 20.92
N ALA A 82 -8.31 -8.63 21.49
CA ALA A 82 -7.63 -9.06 22.71
C ALA A 82 -8.40 -8.68 24.00
N ASP A 83 -9.30 -7.70 23.88
CA ASP A 83 -10.24 -7.21 24.91
C ASP A 83 -11.63 -7.87 24.77
#